data_AF-W6P125-F1
#
_entry.id   AF-W6P125-F1
#
_cell.length_a   1.000
_cell.length_b   1.000
_cell.length_c   1.000
_cell.angle_alpha   90.00
_cell.angle_beta   90.00
_cell.angle_gamma   90.00
#
_symmetry.space_group_name_H-M   'P 1'
#
loop_
_entity.id
_entity.type
_entity.pdbx_description
1 polymer ?
#
loop_
_entity_poly.entity_id
_entity_poly.type
_entity_poly.pdbx_seq_one_letter_code
_entity_poly.pdbx_strand_id
1 'polypeptide(L)'
;MGLVINKQLPLFLNDIIMEFKYLDEIPLYKGGPIATDTLFYLHTLSDIPGSISISKGLYLNGDFDEIKKYILQGNKISECIRFFLGYSGWDSEQLNNEIRENTWLVSEEEKSYLMKNNIKDMWRTALEKLGSKYETWSRFPQVPTLN
;
A
#
# COMPACT_ATOMS: atom_id res chain seq x y z
N MET A 1 1.72 10.36 -8.11
CA MET A 1 2.26 9.04 -7.69
C MET A 1 1.30 8.45 -6.67
N GLY A 2 1.18 7.11 -6.62
CA GLY A 2 0.40 6.38 -5.64
C GLY A 2 0.88 4.95 -5.49
N LEU A 3 0.37 4.26 -4.47
CA LEU A 3 0.69 2.86 -4.19
C LEU A 3 -0.60 2.04 -4.19
N VAL A 4 -0.59 0.91 -4.89
CA VAL A 4 -1.65 -0.08 -4.80
C VAL A 4 -1.47 -0.88 -3.51
N ILE A 5 -2.43 -0.76 -2.59
CA ILE A 5 -2.31 -1.30 -1.23
C ILE A 5 -2.99 -2.66 -1.03
N ASN A 6 -3.73 -3.17 -2.02
CA ASN A 6 -4.56 -4.38 -1.89
C ASN A 6 -4.07 -5.55 -2.76
N LYS A 7 -2.81 -5.54 -3.23
CA LYS A 7 -2.22 -6.63 -4.02
C LYS A 7 -0.95 -7.15 -3.35
N GLN A 8 -1.05 -8.25 -2.61
CA GLN A 8 0.10 -8.93 -2.03
C GLN A 8 0.85 -9.71 -3.13
N LEU A 9 2.18 -9.72 -3.07
CA LEU A 9 3.04 -10.51 -3.93
C LEU A 9 3.31 -11.89 -3.30
N PRO A 10 3.60 -12.93 -4.11
CA PRO A 10 4.02 -14.24 -3.61
C PRO A 10 5.49 -14.25 -3.14
N LEU A 11 6.03 -13.10 -2.74
CA LEU A 11 7.42 -12.85 -2.33
C LEU A 11 7.39 -12.13 -0.98
N PHE A 12 8.40 -12.35 -0.16
CA PHE A 12 8.59 -11.68 1.12
C PHE A 12 9.80 -10.74 1.08
N LEU A 13 9.85 -9.77 1.99
CA LEU A 13 10.99 -8.87 2.09
C LEU A 13 12.28 -9.63 2.43
N ASN A 14 12.15 -10.72 3.18
CA ASN A 14 13.23 -11.61 3.59
C ASN A 14 13.94 -12.27 2.38
N ASP A 15 13.24 -12.42 1.25
CA ASP A 15 13.81 -12.96 0.00
C ASP A 15 14.69 -11.94 -0.72
N ILE A 16 14.42 -10.64 -0.51
CA ILE A 16 15.17 -9.54 -1.13
C ILE A 16 16.31 -9.08 -0.23
N ILE A 17 16.07 -9.05 1.08
CA ILE A 17 16.97 -8.49 2.07
C ILE A 17 17.47 -9.59 2.98
N MET A 18 18.70 -10.06 2.68
CA MET A 18 19.33 -11.19 3.36
C MET A 18 19.46 -10.99 4.88
N GLU A 19 19.54 -9.75 5.35
CA GLU A 19 19.64 -9.41 6.78
C GLU A 19 18.37 -9.82 7.55
N PHE A 20 17.22 -9.93 6.87
CA PHE A 20 15.95 -10.35 7.46
C PHE A 20 15.69 -11.86 7.34
N LYS A 21 16.63 -12.65 6.83
CA LYS A 21 16.44 -14.09 6.54
C LYS A 21 15.94 -14.91 7.74
N TYR A 22 16.30 -14.52 8.97
CA TYR A 22 15.93 -15.23 10.19
C TYR A 22 14.75 -14.61 10.95
N LEU A 23 14.17 -13.53 10.42
CA LEU A 23 12.97 -12.91 10.98
C LEU A 23 11.72 -13.58 10.42
N ASP A 24 10.57 -13.32 11.05
CA ASP A 24 9.28 -13.69 10.50
C ASP A 24 9.09 -13.15 9.08
N GLU A 25 8.29 -13.85 8.27
CA GLU A 25 8.02 -13.47 6.89
C GLU A 25 7.30 -12.12 6.82
N ILE A 26 7.95 -11.14 6.19
CA ILE A 26 7.42 -9.79 6.02
C ILE A 26 6.76 -9.70 4.63
N PRO A 27 5.44 -9.49 4.55
CA PRO A 27 4.73 -9.49 3.28
C PRO A 27 5.13 -8.30 2.40
N LEU A 28 5.34 -8.56 1.11
CA LEU A 28 5.48 -7.53 0.08
C LEU A 28 4.18 -7.33 -0.69
N TYR A 29 3.92 -6.08 -1.06
CA TYR A 29 2.79 -5.71 -1.88
C TYR A 29 3.27 -5.13 -3.22
N LYS A 30 2.46 -5.26 -4.27
CA LYS A 30 2.72 -4.60 -5.55
C LYS A 30 2.18 -3.18 -5.48
N GLY A 31 3.06 -2.19 -5.37
CA GLY A 31 2.68 -0.77 -5.31
C GLY A 31 2.31 -0.18 -6.68
N GLY A 32 2.77 -0.78 -7.78
CA GLY A 32 2.30 -0.43 -9.13
C GLY A 32 3.18 -1.03 -10.24
N PRO A 33 2.96 -0.62 -11.51
CA PRO A 33 3.70 -1.16 -12.65
C PRO A 33 5.02 -0.43 -12.93
N ILE A 34 5.28 0.72 -12.30
CA ILE A 34 6.48 1.53 -12.55
C ILE A 34 7.53 1.21 -11.50
N ALA A 35 8.81 1.11 -11.92
CA ALA A 35 9.96 0.88 -11.04
C ALA A 35 9.76 -0.31 -10.08
N THR A 36 9.36 -1.47 -10.64
CA THR A 36 8.99 -2.68 -9.87
C THR A 36 10.13 -3.30 -9.07
N ASP A 37 11.35 -2.82 -9.26
CA ASP A 37 12.57 -3.12 -8.53
C ASP A 37 12.86 -2.15 -7.38
N THR A 38 12.13 -1.02 -7.31
CA THR A 38 12.27 -0.03 -6.24
C THR A 38 11.36 -0.38 -5.07
N LEU A 39 11.95 -0.43 -3.87
CA LEU A 39 11.23 -0.64 -2.62
C LEU A 39 10.67 0.68 -2.07
N PHE A 40 9.37 0.72 -1.87
CA PHE A 40 8.66 1.76 -1.15
C PHE A 40 8.13 1.19 0.16
N TYR A 41 8.00 2.03 1.19
CA TYR A 41 7.42 1.58 2.45
C TYR A 41 6.59 2.67 3.12
N LEU A 42 5.43 2.28 3.62
CA LEU A 42 4.59 3.10 4.48
C LEU A 42 4.83 2.70 5.93
N HIS A 43 4.99 3.68 6.81
CA HIS A 43 5.20 3.42 8.23
C HIS A 43 4.54 4.48 9.12
N THR A 44 4.32 4.13 10.38
CA THR A 44 3.79 5.03 11.42
C THR A 44 4.87 5.62 12.32
N LEU A 45 6.15 5.33 12.05
CA LEU A 45 7.29 5.82 12.83
C LEU A 45 7.57 7.30 12.52
N SER A 46 7.47 8.18 13.52
CA SER A 46 7.65 9.63 13.35
C SER A 46 9.10 10.08 13.22
N ASP A 47 10.03 9.26 13.71
CA ASP A 47 11.41 9.70 13.97
C ASP A 47 12.39 9.25 12.88
N ILE A 48 11.86 8.81 11.73
CA ILE A 48 12.68 8.35 10.60
C ILE A 48 13.10 9.55 9.75
N PRO A 49 14.41 9.86 9.66
CA PRO A 49 14.91 10.96 8.84
C PRO A 49 14.54 10.78 7.37
N GLY A 50 14.27 11.88 6.66
CA GLY A 50 13.97 11.85 5.22
C GLY A 50 12.61 11.24 4.85
N SER A 51 11.77 10.90 5.84
CA SER A 51 10.44 10.38 5.60
C SER A 51 9.49 11.48 5.11
N ILE A 52 8.57 11.11 4.20
CA ILE A 52 7.58 12.03 3.63
C ILE A 52 6.26 11.85 4.38
N SER A 53 5.80 12.90 5.08
CA SER A 53 4.50 12.88 5.76
C SER A 53 3.36 12.88 4.75
N ILE A 54 2.60 11.78 4.69
CA ILE A 54 1.42 11.64 3.81
C ILE A 54 0.16 12.10 4.54
N SER A 55 0.01 11.71 5.80
CA SER A 55 -1.10 12.12 6.66
C SER A 55 -0.70 12.02 8.14
N LYS A 56 -1.59 12.40 9.05
CA LYS A 56 -1.28 12.48 10.49
C LYS A 56 -0.84 11.13 11.07
N GLY A 57 0.48 10.97 11.23
CA GLY A 57 1.10 9.75 11.74
C GLY A 57 1.20 8.62 10.70
N LEU A 58 1.25 8.95 9.42
CA LEU A 58 1.55 8.05 8.31
C LEU A 58 2.62 8.70 7.42
N TYR A 59 3.70 7.96 7.22
CA TYR A 59 4.89 8.42 6.52
C TYR A 59 5.24 7.45 5.39
N LEU A 60 5.80 7.99 4.32
CA LEU A 60 6.27 7.25 3.15
C LEU A 60 7.78 7.40 3.04
N ASN A 61 8.46 6.26 2.84
CA ASN A 61 9.91 6.17 2.71
C ASN A 61 10.65 6.83 3.89
N GLY A 62 11.97 7.01 3.77
CA GLY A 62 12.81 7.63 4.77
C GLY A 62 14.19 7.00 4.76
N ASP A 63 14.89 7.07 5.88
CA ASP A 63 16.13 6.35 6.06
C ASP A 63 15.85 4.84 6.21
N PHE A 64 16.26 4.07 5.20
CA PHE A 64 16.06 2.63 5.20
C PHE A 64 16.92 1.92 6.25
N ASP A 65 18.08 2.46 6.62
CA ASP A 65 18.92 1.87 7.67
C ASP A 65 18.25 1.99 9.05
N GLU A 66 17.53 3.08 9.33
CA GLU A 66 16.74 3.22 10.55
C GLU A 66 15.56 2.25 10.59
N ILE A 67 14.87 2.04 9.46
CA ILE A 67 13.82 1.01 9.35
C ILE A 67 14.39 -0.39 9.57
N LYS A 68 15.55 -0.71 8.97
CA LYS A 68 16.24 -1.98 9.19
C LYS A 68 16.59 -2.18 10.65
N LYS A 69 17.17 -1.18 11.32
CA LYS A 69 17.50 -1.25 12.75
C LYS A 69 16.25 -1.51 13.59
N TYR A 70 15.15 -0.81 13.31
CA TYR A 70 13.88 -1.01 14.00
C TYR A 70 13.39 -2.46 13.87
N ILE A 71 13.47 -3.03 12.68
CA ILE A 71 13.06 -4.41 12.39
C ILE A 71 13.99 -5.42 13.08
N LEU A 72 15.31 -5.24 12.99
CA LEU A 72 16.30 -6.15 13.57
C LEU A 72 16.29 -6.17 15.10
N GLN A 73 15.79 -5.11 15.75
CA GLN A 73 15.56 -5.08 17.18
C GLN A 73 14.35 -5.93 17.63
N GLY A 74 13.62 -6.55 16.69
CA GLY A 74 12.44 -7.37 16.98
C GLY A 74 11.18 -6.56 17.28
N ASN A 75 11.13 -5.29 16.87
CA ASN A 75 9.94 -4.46 17.05
C ASN A 75 8.77 -4.95 16.17
N LYS A 76 7.53 -4.57 16.55
CA LYS A 76 6.31 -4.95 15.81
C LYS A 76 6.31 -4.31 14.42
N ILE A 77 6.26 -5.16 13.38
CA ILE A 77 6.16 -4.74 11.98
C ILE A 77 4.71 -4.67 11.53
N SER A 78 3.92 -5.67 11.92
CA SER A 78 2.50 -5.80 11.57
C SER A 78 1.73 -4.53 11.96
N GLU A 79 0.97 -3.96 11.02
CA GLU A 79 0.21 -2.70 11.19
C GLU A 79 1.05 -1.45 11.45
N CYS A 80 2.39 -1.56 11.51
CA CYS A 80 3.31 -0.45 11.75
C CYS A 80 4.12 -0.09 10.50
N ILE A 81 4.49 -1.09 9.69
CA ILE A 81 5.25 -0.92 8.45
C ILE A 81 4.66 -1.83 7.36
N ARG A 82 4.49 -1.30 6.16
CA ARG A 82 4.09 -2.05 4.96
C ARG A 82 5.06 -1.76 3.82
N PHE A 83 5.47 -2.81 3.12
CA PHE A 83 6.45 -2.74 2.05
C PHE A 83 5.82 -2.97 0.68
N PHE A 84 6.24 -2.19 -0.30
CA PHE A 84 5.68 -2.16 -1.65
C PHE A 84 6.79 -2.17 -2.69
N LEU A 85 6.61 -2.94 -3.75
CA LEU A 85 7.48 -2.89 -4.94
C LEU A 85 6.81 -2.09 -6.05
N GLY A 86 7.54 -1.09 -6.54
CA GLY A 86 7.06 -0.16 -7.55
C GLY A 86 5.92 0.75 -7.09
N TYR A 87 5.50 1.62 -8.00
CA TYR A 87 4.45 2.60 -7.76
C TYR A 87 3.57 2.80 -9.00
N SER A 88 2.42 3.43 -8.79
CA SER A 88 1.54 3.92 -9.84
C SER A 88 1.82 5.39 -10.10
N GLY A 89 2.15 5.70 -11.36
CA GLY A 89 2.31 7.07 -11.85
C GLY A 89 1.06 7.53 -12.58
N TRP A 90 0.84 8.83 -12.59
CA TRP A 90 -0.11 9.49 -13.48
C TRP A 90 0.63 10.60 -14.20
N ASP A 91 0.39 10.74 -15.49
CA ASP A 91 0.82 11.89 -16.25
C ASP A 91 0.05 13.14 -15.81
N SER A 92 0.52 14.30 -16.29
CA SER A 92 -0.13 15.58 -15.99
C SER A 92 -1.62 15.53 -16.34
N GLU A 93 -2.46 15.98 -15.42
CA GLU A 93 -3.94 15.98 -15.51
C GLU A 93 -4.63 14.62 -15.67
N GLN A 94 -3.91 13.52 -15.90
CA GLN A 94 -4.49 12.19 -16.12
C GLN A 94 -5.39 11.77 -14.95
N LEU A 95 -4.88 11.85 -13.71
CA LEU A 95 -5.68 11.49 -12.53
C LEU A 95 -6.95 12.33 -12.42
N ASN A 96 -6.86 13.64 -12.69
CA ASN A 96 -8.02 14.53 -12.61
C ASN A 96 -9.05 14.19 -13.69
N ASN A 97 -8.60 13.84 -14.90
CA ASN A 97 -9.48 13.42 -15.99
C ASN A 97 -10.14 12.08 -15.68
N GLU A 98 -9.39 11.09 -15.19
CA GLU A 98 -9.94 9.78 -14.82
C GLU A 98 -10.95 9.89 -13.66
N ILE A 99 -10.74 10.80 -12.71
CA ILE A 99 -11.74 11.12 -11.66
C ILE A 99 -13.00 11.75 -12.28
N ARG A 100 -12.85 12.72 -13.21
CA ARG A 100 -13.98 13.36 -13.91
C ARG A 100 -14.78 12.37 -14.76
N GLU A 101 -14.11 11.38 -15.33
CA GLU A 101 -14.72 10.31 -16.13
C GLU A 101 -15.32 9.18 -15.28
N ASN A 102 -15.29 9.29 -13.95
CA ASN A 102 -15.74 8.27 -12.99
C ASN A 102 -14.98 6.93 -13.10
N THR A 103 -13.75 6.96 -13.62
CA THR A 103 -12.83 5.81 -13.64
C THR A 103 -12.22 5.56 -12.27
N TRP A 104 -12.02 6.62 -11.46
CA TRP A 104 -11.65 6.52 -10.05
C TRP A 104 -12.72 7.10 -9.14
N LEU A 105 -12.96 6.40 -8.04
CA LEU A 105 -13.73 6.90 -6.91
C LEU A 105 -12.76 7.30 -5.80
N VAL A 106 -12.93 8.49 -5.25
CA VAL A 106 -12.08 9.02 -4.18
C VAL A 106 -12.80 8.85 -2.84
N SER A 107 -12.12 8.22 -1.87
CA SER A 107 -12.57 8.08 -0.49
C SER A 107 -11.46 8.50 0.45
N GLU A 108 -11.81 9.13 1.57
CA GLU A 108 -10.89 9.40 2.66
C GLU A 108 -10.85 8.19 3.60
N GLU A 109 -9.64 7.72 3.91
CA GLU A 109 -9.44 6.56 4.77
C GLU A 109 -8.47 6.88 5.91
N GLU A 110 -8.74 6.30 7.07
CA GLU A 110 -7.86 6.44 8.23
C GLU A 110 -6.60 5.59 8.06
N LYS A 111 -5.49 6.04 8.67
CA LYS A 111 -4.24 5.28 8.69
C LYS A 111 -4.41 3.84 9.19
N SER A 112 -5.29 3.62 10.16
CA SER A 112 -5.59 2.31 10.74
C SER A 112 -6.11 1.34 9.67
N TYR A 113 -6.89 1.84 8.72
CA TYR A 113 -7.39 1.09 7.58
C TYR A 113 -6.29 0.80 6.56
N LEU A 114 -5.46 1.81 6.24
CA LEU A 114 -4.36 1.69 5.29
C LEU A 114 -3.26 0.73 5.77
N MET A 115 -3.08 0.59 7.08
CA MET A 115 -2.04 -0.27 7.66
C MET A 115 -2.50 -1.71 7.95
N LYS A 116 -3.78 -2.05 7.74
CA LYS A 116 -4.28 -3.41 7.93
C LYS A 116 -3.64 -4.41 6.96
N ASN A 117 -3.33 -5.59 7.47
CA ASN A 117 -2.83 -6.71 6.67
C ASN A 117 -3.96 -7.46 5.93
N ASN A 118 -5.20 -7.41 6.45
CA ASN A 118 -6.34 -8.05 5.77
C ASN A 118 -6.79 -7.20 4.56
N ILE A 119 -6.26 -7.54 3.39
CA ILE A 119 -6.56 -6.88 2.12
C ILE A 119 -7.82 -7.39 1.42
N LYS A 120 -8.35 -8.58 1.80
CA LYS A 120 -9.42 -9.25 1.04
C LYS A 120 -10.71 -8.44 1.03
N ASP A 121 -11.02 -7.80 2.15
CA ASP A 121 -12.26 -7.04 2.31
C ASP A 121 -12.07 -5.56 1.99
N MET A 122 -10.84 -5.09 1.73
CA MET A 122 -10.58 -3.65 1.55
C MET A 122 -11.35 -3.04 0.38
N TRP A 123 -11.48 -3.78 -0.73
CA TRP A 123 -12.24 -3.27 -1.88
C TRP A 123 -13.74 -3.18 -1.56
N ARG A 124 -14.29 -4.22 -0.93
CA ARG A 124 -15.70 -4.27 -0.53
C ARG A 124 -16.03 -3.17 0.48
N THR A 125 -15.25 -3.05 1.55
CA THR A 125 -15.45 -2.05 2.60
C THR A 125 -15.32 -0.63 2.07
N ALA A 126 -14.37 -0.36 1.15
CA ALA A 126 -14.25 0.95 0.51
C ALA A 126 -15.49 1.29 -0.33
N LEU A 127 -16.02 0.33 -1.10
CA LEU A 127 -17.23 0.54 -1.90
C LEU A 127 -18.50 0.72 -1.05
N GLU A 128 -18.64 -0.04 0.03
CA GLU A 128 -19.76 0.09 0.98
C GLU A 128 -19.82 1.50 1.60
N LYS A 129 -18.65 2.09 1.92
CA LYS A 129 -18.56 3.47 2.44
C LYS A 129 -18.97 4.54 1.42
N LEU A 130 -18.78 4.29 0.13
CA LEU A 130 -19.16 5.21 -0.94
C LEU A 130 -20.68 5.26 -1.21
N GLY A 131 -21.45 4.36 -0.60
CA GLY A 131 -22.93 4.38 -0.57
C GLY A 131 -23.60 3.43 -1.56
N SER A 132 -24.93 3.30 -1.42
CA SER A 132 -25.78 2.28 -2.05
C SER A 132 -25.76 2.24 -3.59
N LYS A 133 -25.40 3.33 -4.27
CA LYS A 133 -25.25 3.35 -5.74
C LYS A 133 -24.07 2.49 -6.25
N TYR A 134 -23.11 2.15 -5.39
CA TYR A 134 -21.93 1.35 -5.73
C TYR A 134 -21.96 -0.06 -5.13
N GLU A 135 -23.04 -0.42 -4.41
CA GLU A 135 -23.23 -1.76 -3.86
C GLU A 135 -23.36 -2.83 -4.96
N THR A 136 -23.87 -2.45 -6.13
CA THR A 136 -23.87 -3.31 -7.31
C THR A 136 -22.44 -3.58 -7.81
N TRP A 137 -21.51 -2.64 -7.61
CA TRP A 137 -20.12 -2.77 -8.05
C TRP A 137 -19.25 -3.59 -7.10
N SER A 138 -19.61 -3.69 -5.82
CA SER A 138 -18.92 -4.54 -4.85
C SER A 138 -19.11 -6.04 -5.12
N ARG A 139 -20.10 -6.38 -5.95
CA ARG A 139 -20.45 -7.75 -6.35
C ARG A 139 -19.83 -8.19 -7.68
N PHE A 140 -19.19 -7.29 -8.44
CA PHE A 140 -18.50 -7.68 -9.67
C PHE A 140 -17.18 -8.41 -9.35
N PRO A 141 -16.87 -9.53 -10.03
CA PRO A 141 -15.61 -10.22 -9.86
C PRO A 141 -14.44 -9.31 -10.27
N GLN A 142 -13.32 -9.40 -9.54
CA GLN A 142 -12.11 -8.58 -9.74
C GLN A 142 -11.39 -8.78 -11.09
N VAL A 143 -11.92 -9.59 -12.02
CA VAL A 143 -11.26 -10.01 -13.25
C VAL A 143 -12.20 -9.80 -14.46
N PRO A 144 -11.88 -8.89 -15.41
CA PRO A 144 -12.71 -8.62 -16.59
C PRO A 144 -12.63 -9.67 -17.72
N THR A 145 -11.93 -10.79 -17.52
CA THR A 145 -11.55 -11.69 -18.64
C THR A 145 -12.52 -12.84 -18.90
N LEU A 146 -13.81 -12.65 -18.62
CA LEU A 146 -14.85 -13.60 -19.05
C LEU A 146 -15.88 -12.85 -19.89
N ASN A 147 -15.50 -12.64 -21.16
CA ASN A 147 -16.43 -12.50 -22.28
C ASN A 147 -16.47 -13.82 -23.04
#